data_AF-E9FGN2-F1
#
_entry.id   AF-E9FGN2-F1
#
_cell.length_a   1.000
_cell.length_b   1.000
_cell.length_c   1.000
_cell.angle_alpha   90.00
_cell.angle_beta   90.00
_cell.angle_gamma   90.00
#
_symmetry.space_group_name_H-M   'P 1'
#
loop_
_entity.id
_entity.type
_entity.pdbx_description
1 polymer ?
#
loop_
_entity_poly.entity_id
_entity_poly.type
_entity_poly.pdbx_seq_one_letter_code
_entity_poly.pdbx_strand_id
1 'polypeptide(L)'
;MKKEMILTGYLAFLDPPKPSAAPAIQALLEHGVQTKILTGDNEKVTQAVCEKVGLDVDQILLGSDIDAMTDEEHSTLDVAPKAADGEVVKSKPHAKVS
;
A
#
# COMPACT_ATOMS: atom_id res chain seq x y z
N MET A 1 -16.61 26.18 28.85
CA MET A 1 -17.73 26.51 27.92
C MET A 1 -17.27 26.25 26.49
N LYS A 2 -17.79 25.21 25.82
CA LYS A 2 -17.65 25.07 24.36
C LYS A 2 -18.75 25.92 23.70
N LYS A 3 -18.38 26.78 22.74
CA LYS A 3 -19.33 27.63 22.01
C LYS A 3 -20.21 26.77 21.09
N GLU A 4 -21.46 27.17 20.91
CA GLU A 4 -22.32 26.62 19.85
C GLU A 4 -21.75 27.02 18.48
N MET A 5 -21.39 26.03 17.66
CA MET A 5 -20.91 26.23 16.29
C MET A 5 -21.89 25.57 15.33
N ILE A 6 -22.21 26.26 14.24
CA ILE A 6 -23.02 25.74 13.15
C ILE A 6 -22.07 25.22 12.06
N LEU A 7 -22.24 23.96 11.64
CA LEU A 7 -21.51 23.39 10.51
C LEU A 7 -22.02 23.98 9.20
N THR A 8 -21.19 24.75 8.50
CA THR A 8 -21.56 25.40 7.22
C THR A 8 -21.28 24.52 5.99
N GLY A 9 -20.30 23.61 6.06
CA GLY A 9 -19.93 22.74 4.95
C GLY A 9 -18.57 22.06 5.12
N TYR A 10 -18.16 21.27 4.12
CA TYR A 10 -16.87 20.57 4.07
C TYR A 10 -15.97 21.13 2.97
N LEU A 11 -14.66 21.10 3.20
CA LEU A 11 -13.64 21.36 2.20
C LEU A 11 -12.65 20.20 2.23
N ALA A 12 -12.45 19.55 1.09
CA ALA A 12 -11.55 18.41 0.95
C ALA A 12 -10.39 18.79 0.02
N PHE A 13 -9.17 18.48 0.46
CA PHE A 13 -7.96 18.61 -0.34
C PHE A 13 -7.45 17.21 -0.67
N LEU A 14 -7.04 17.01 -1.92
CA LEU A 14 -6.47 15.76 -2.38
C LEU A 14 -4.98 15.95 -2.61
N ASP A 15 -4.16 15.07 -2.05
CA ASP A 15 -2.72 14.99 -2.36
C ASP A 15 -2.50 13.78 -3.29
N PRO A 16 -2.57 13.96 -4.62
CA PRO A 16 -2.36 12.87 -5.54
C PRO A 16 -0.89 12.43 -5.54
N PRO A 17 -0.61 11.12 -5.62
CA PRO A 17 0.76 10.65 -5.76
C PRO A 17 1.39 11.20 -7.03
N LYS A 18 2.71 11.44 -6.99
CA LYS A 18 3.46 11.93 -8.15
C LYS A 18 3.29 10.95 -9.33
N PRO A 19 3.22 11.41 -10.59
CA PRO A 19 3.11 10.51 -11.75
C PRO A 19 4.25 9.49 -11.86
N SER A 20 5.42 9.83 -11.31
CA SER A 20 6.59 8.94 -11.27
C SER A 20 6.57 7.90 -10.14
N ALA A 21 5.60 7.94 -9.23
CA ALA A 21 5.57 7.05 -8.06
C ALA A 21 5.39 5.59 -8.47
N ALA A 22 4.37 5.28 -9.26
CA ALA A 22 4.11 3.94 -9.76
C ALA A 22 5.30 3.34 -10.54
N PRO A 23 5.88 4.01 -11.56
CA PRO A 23 7.02 3.44 -12.28
C PRO A 23 8.28 3.29 -11.41
N ALA A 24 8.49 4.17 -10.41
CA ALA A 24 9.60 4.03 -9.49
C ALA A 24 9.45 2.82 -8.56
N ILE A 25 8.24 2.60 -8.01
CA ILE A 25 7.93 1.42 -7.19
C ILE A 25 8.13 0.14 -8.01
N GLN A 26 7.62 0.12 -9.25
CA GLN A 26 7.79 -1.02 -10.14
C GLN A 26 9.26 -1.33 -10.43
N ALA A 27 10.08 -0.30 -10.73
CA ALA A 27 11.51 -0.49 -10.95
C ALA A 27 12.23 -1.03 -9.70
N LEU A 28 11.86 -0.58 -8.51
CA LEU A 28 12.42 -1.10 -7.25
C LEU A 28 12.06 -2.57 -7.05
N LEU A 29 10.81 -2.96 -7.33
CA LEU A 29 10.36 -4.35 -7.26
C LEU A 29 11.12 -5.25 -8.26
N GLU A 30 11.36 -4.78 -9.48
CA GLU A 30 12.16 -5.50 -10.49
C GLU A 30 13.62 -5.72 -10.06
N HIS A 31 14.15 -4.83 -9.23
CA HIS A 31 15.47 -4.97 -8.62
C HIS A 31 15.47 -5.79 -7.31
N GLY A 32 14.33 -6.37 -6.93
CA GLY A 32 14.18 -7.14 -5.68
C GLY A 32 14.18 -6.27 -4.43
N VAL A 33 13.93 -4.97 -4.56
CA VAL A 33 13.83 -4.04 -3.44
C VAL A 33 12.36 -3.92 -3.03
N GLN A 34 12.05 -4.35 -1.81
CA GLN A 34 10.73 -4.22 -1.24
C GLN A 34 10.47 -2.77 -0.81
N THR A 35 9.36 -2.20 -1.26
CA THR A 35 8.95 -0.84 -0.90
C THR A 35 7.90 -0.86 0.21
N LYS A 36 8.15 -0.10 1.28
CA LYS A 36 7.20 0.15 2.37
C LYS A 36 6.76 1.62 2.34
N ILE A 37 5.50 1.89 2.67
CA ILE A 37 4.97 3.26 2.79
C ILE A 37 4.87 3.61 4.27
N LEU A 38 5.50 4.72 4.65
CA LEU A 38 5.36 5.35 5.95
C LEU A 38 4.64 6.68 5.77
N THR A 39 3.47 6.84 6.38
CA THR A 39 2.67 8.07 6.33
C THR A 39 2.03 8.36 7.68
N GLY A 40 1.73 9.65 7.93
CA GLY A 40 0.95 10.11 9.08
C GLY A 40 -0.54 10.21 8.80
N ASP A 41 -0.99 9.83 7.60
CA ASP A 41 -2.40 9.76 7.26
C ASP A 41 -3.08 8.55 7.91
N ASN A 42 -4.42 8.58 7.92
CA ASN A 42 -5.20 7.43 8.38
C ASN A 42 -5.17 6.29 7.35
N GLU A 43 -5.48 5.08 7.82
CA GLU A 43 -5.50 3.83 7.05
C GLU A 43 -6.22 3.93 5.69
N LYS A 44 -7.36 4.66 5.65
CA LYS A 44 -8.21 4.73 4.45
C LYS A 44 -7.60 5.59 3.36
N VAL A 45 -6.99 6.71 3.76
CA VAL A 45 -6.26 7.59 2.84
C VAL A 45 -5.04 6.85 2.30
N THR A 46 -4.30 6.15 3.17
CA THR A 46 -3.14 5.35 2.79
C THR A 46 -3.50 4.27 1.77
N GLN A 47 -4.54 3.48 2.04
CA GLN A 47 -5.01 2.43 1.13
C GLN A 47 -5.36 3.01 -0.25
N ALA A 48 -6.10 4.12 -0.29
CA ALA A 48 -6.47 4.76 -1.55
C ALA A 48 -5.25 5.27 -2.34
N VAL A 49 -4.18 5.68 -1.66
CA VAL A 49 -2.92 6.07 -2.31
C VAL A 49 -2.18 4.84 -2.83
N CYS A 50 -2.11 3.75 -2.06
CA CYS A 50 -1.48 2.49 -2.48
C CYS A 50 -2.12 1.93 -3.75
N GLU A 51 -3.45 1.87 -3.79
CA GLU A 51 -4.21 1.43 -4.97
C GLU A 51 -3.91 2.30 -6.20
N LYS A 52 -3.78 3.62 -6.03
CA LYS A 52 -3.45 4.54 -7.12
C LYS A 52 -2.04 4.37 -7.67
N VAL A 53 -1.09 3.95 -6.83
CA VAL A 53 0.30 3.72 -7.28
C VAL A 53 0.57 2.26 -7.67
N GLY A 54 -0.43 1.39 -7.56
CA GLY A 54 -0.31 -0.04 -7.90
C GLY A 54 0.52 -0.84 -6.91
N LEU A 55 0.62 -0.39 -5.65
CA LEU A 55 1.29 -1.14 -4.60
C LEU A 55 0.30 -2.12 -3.96
N ASP A 56 0.61 -3.42 -4.03
CA ASP A 56 -0.18 -4.44 -3.33
C ASP A 56 0.13 -4.37 -1.83
N VAL A 57 -0.91 -4.23 -1.01
CA VAL A 57 -0.77 -3.99 0.43
C VAL A 57 -1.24 -5.22 1.18
N ASP A 58 -0.28 -6.03 1.64
CA ASP A 58 -0.58 -7.20 2.47
C ASP A 58 -1.02 -6.80 3.89
N GLN A 59 -0.46 -5.70 4.40
CA GLN A 59 -0.62 -5.27 5.79
C GLN A 59 -0.47 -3.75 5.94
N ILE A 60 -1.37 -3.15 6.72
CA ILE A 60 -1.24 -1.77 7.22
C ILE A 60 -1.06 -1.84 8.73
N LEU A 61 0.00 -1.20 9.22
CA LEU A 61 0.28 -1.07 10.64
C LEU A 61 0.03 0.37 11.10
N LEU A 62 -0.72 0.53 12.18
CA LEU A 62 -0.85 1.81 12.86
C LEU A 62 0.32 2.02 13.80
N GLY A 63 0.60 3.28 14.15
CA GLY A 63 1.64 3.60 15.14
C GLY A 63 1.43 2.87 16.47
N SER A 64 0.17 2.73 16.90
CA SER A 64 -0.18 1.97 18.10
C SER A 64 0.16 0.47 18.02
N ASP A 65 0.10 -0.10 16.82
CA ASP A 65 0.44 -1.52 16.62
C ASP A 65 1.96 -1.70 16.70
N ILE A 66 2.70 -0.78 16.10
CA ILE A 66 4.16 -0.74 16.13
C ILE A 66 4.67 -0.54 17.57
N ASP A 67 4.07 0.37 18.34
CA ASP A 67 4.43 0.64 19.74
C ASP A 67 4.18 -0.57 20.66
N ALA A 68 3.22 -1.43 20.31
CA ALA A 68 2.87 -2.61 21.08
C ALA A 68 3.70 -3.85 20.71
N MET A 69 4.44 -3.81 19.60
CA MET A 69 5.25 -4.93 19.12
C MET A 69 6.57 -5.05 19.88
N THR A 70 7.03 -6.28 20.07
CA THR A 70 8.37 -6.57 20.61
C THR A 70 9.45 -6.41 19.54
N ASP A 71 10.72 -6.28 19.95
CA ASP A 71 11.86 -6.17 19.02
C ASP A 71 11.93 -7.37 18.06
N GLU A 72 11.55 -8.57 18.51
CA GLU A 72 11.45 -9.75 17.66
C GLU A 72 10.36 -9.63 16.59
N GLU A 73 9.20 -9.06 16.95
CA GLU A 73 8.10 -8.81 16.02
C GLU A 73 8.47 -7.73 15.00
N HIS A 74 9.16 -6.65 15.43
CA HIS A 74 9.71 -5.63 14.53
C HIS A 74 10.69 -6.23 13.52
N SER A 75 11.61 -7.10 13.96
CA SER A 75 12.58 -7.72 13.07
C SER A 75 11.94 -8.61 12.00
N THR A 76 10.80 -9.24 12.29
CA THR A 76 10.09 -10.08 11.30
C THR A 76 9.37 -9.29 10.21
N LEU A 77 9.07 -8.00 10.44
CA LEU A 77 8.49 -7.13 9.41
C LEU A 77 9.48 -6.83 8.27
N ASP A 78 10.78 -6.96 8.48
CA ASP A 78 11.83 -6.67 7.49
C ASP A 78 12.18 -7.85 6.57
N VAL A 79 11.64 -9.05 6.81
CA VAL A 79 12.05 -10.31 6.16
C VAL A 79 10.93 -11.02 5.37
N ALA A 80 9.95 -10.31 4.84
CA ALA A 80 8.97 -10.93 3.95
C ALA A 80 9.23 -10.65 2.46
N PRO A 81 10.25 -11.24 1.81
CA PRO A 81 10.07 -11.63 0.42
C PRO A 81 9.22 -12.91 0.43
N LYS A 82 7.97 -12.82 -0.02
CA LYS A 82 7.31 -14.03 -0.50
C LYS A 82 8.14 -14.51 -1.70
N ALA A 83 8.80 -15.65 -1.53
CA ALA A 83 9.56 -16.30 -2.58
C ALA A 83 8.75 -16.31 -3.88
N ALA A 84 9.36 -15.84 -4.97
CA ALA A 84 8.84 -15.97 -6.32
C ALA A 84 8.97 -17.43 -6.79
N ASP A 85 8.35 -18.36 -6.07
CA ASP A 85 8.24 -19.76 -6.47
C ASP A 85 6.79 -20.01 -6.88
N GLY A 86 6.46 -19.48 -8.06
CA GLY A 86 5.16 -19.63 -8.69
C GLY A 86 5.36 -19.84 -10.18
N GLU A 87 5.72 -21.05 -10.55
CA GLU A 87 5.67 -21.54 -11.93
C GLU A 87 4.25 -21.32 -12.49
N VAL A 88 4.04 -20.27 -13.27
CA VAL A 88 2.79 -20.12 -14.04
C VAL A 88 2.91 -20.99 -15.29
N VAL A 89 2.65 -22.29 -15.14
CA VAL A 89 2.36 -23.19 -16.25
C VAL A 89 0.98 -22.84 -16.80
N LYS A 90 1.00 -22.13 -17.93
CA LYS A 90 0.07 -22.05 -19.08
C LYS A 90 -1.35 -22.63 -18.92
N SER A 91 -2.32 -21.87 -19.42
CA SER A 91 -3.18 -22.40 -20.50
C SER A 91 -3.60 -21.30 -21.48
N LYS A 92 -3.24 -21.50 -22.76
CA LYS A 92 -3.78 -20.73 -23.90
C LYS A 92 -5.22 -21.19 -24.14
N PRO A 93 -6.24 -20.32 -24.20
CA PRO A 93 -7.48 -20.71 -24.85
C PRO A 93 -7.27 -20.70 -26.36
N HIS A 94 -7.36 -21.89 -26.95
CA HIS A 94 -7.43 -22.09 -28.39
C HIS A 94 -8.68 -21.42 -28.95
N ALA A 95 -8.50 -20.76 -30.09
CA ALA A 95 -9.59 -20.39 -30.98
C ALA A 95 -10.49 -21.61 -31.28
N LYS A 96 -11.80 -21.40 -31.20
CA LYS A 96 -12.76 -22.12 -32.05
C LYS A 96 -13.63 -21.09 -32.75
N VAL A 97 -13.35 -20.96 -34.04
CA VAL A 97 -14.29 -20.50 -35.05
C VAL A 97 -15.47 -21.48 -35.05
N SER A 98 -16.68 -20.95 -35.02
CA SER A 98 -17.92 -21.61 -35.44
C SER A 98 -18.85 -20.54 -35.99
#